data_AF-A0A2I0WTB8-F1
#
_entry.id   AF-A0A2I0WTB8-F1
#
_cell.length_a   1.000
_cell.length_b   1.000
_cell.length_c   1.000
_cell.angle_alpha   90.00
_cell.angle_beta   90.00
_cell.angle_gamma   90.00
#
_symmetry.space_group_name_H-M   'P 1'
#
loop_
_entity.id
_entity.type
_entity.pdbx_description
1 polymer ?
#
loop_
_entity_poly.entity_id
_entity_poly.type
_entity_poly.pdbx_seq_one_letter_code
_entity_poly.pdbx_strand_id
1 'polypeptide(L)'
;MVRMRRAPFFKLCDLMHTLGLLLKTINVRIEEQVAMLLHTLGHSVRNRVKRFNFHRSGETVSKYFKAILHAVGELRNEFIKPPPPETPYMIKSSNRFMPFFKV
;
A
#
# COMPACT_ATOMS: atom_id res chain seq x y z
N MET A 1 -3.02 -11.69 -11.66
CA MET A 1 -2.32 -12.36 -10.53
C MET A 1 -1.69 -11.30 -9.64
N VAL A 2 -1.78 -11.47 -8.31
CA VAL A 2 -1.16 -10.58 -7.32
C VAL A 2 0.06 -11.31 -6.73
N ARG A 3 1.20 -10.62 -6.60
CA ARG A 3 2.46 -11.22 -6.07
C ARG A 3 2.45 -11.40 -4.55
N MET A 4 1.56 -10.70 -3.85
CA MET A 4 1.43 -10.77 -2.39
C MET A 4 0.80 -12.11 -1.97
N ARG A 5 1.36 -12.73 -0.93
CA ARG A 5 0.79 -13.94 -0.31
C ARG A 5 -0.60 -13.66 0.29
N ARG A 6 -1.43 -14.69 0.39
CA ARG A 6 -2.85 -14.58 0.81
C ARG A 6 -3.02 -13.94 2.19
N ALA A 7 -2.30 -14.38 3.21
CA ALA A 7 -2.49 -13.86 4.58
C ALA A 7 -2.13 -12.36 4.71
N PRO A 8 -0.98 -11.86 4.23
CA PRO A 8 -0.69 -10.42 4.18
C PRO A 8 -1.70 -9.62 3.36
N PHE A 9 -2.23 -10.19 2.28
CA PHE A 9 -3.24 -9.53 1.45
C PHE A 9 -4.52 -9.22 2.23
N PHE A 10 -5.07 -10.19 2.96
CA PHE A 10 -6.26 -9.95 3.76
C PHE A 10 -5.99 -8.99 4.93
N LYS A 11 -4.82 -9.10 5.59
CA LYS A 11 -4.42 -8.12 6.60
C LYS A 11 -4.38 -6.69 6.07
N LEU A 12 -3.91 -6.50 4.83
CA LEU A 12 -3.93 -5.18 4.18
C LEU A 12 -5.35 -4.71 3.91
N CYS A 13 -6.25 -5.58 3.47
CA CYS A 13 -7.66 -5.22 3.26
C CYS A 13 -8.33 -4.81 4.58
N ASP A 14 -8.10 -5.57 5.65
CA ASP A 14 -8.63 -5.28 6.99
C ASP A 14 -8.09 -3.95 7.53
N LEU A 15 -6.80 -3.67 7.34
CA LEU A 15 -6.18 -2.40 7.70
C LEU A 15 -6.84 -1.22 6.98
N MET A 16 -7.01 -1.32 5.65
CA MET A 16 -7.65 -0.27 4.85
C MET A 16 -9.10 0.00 5.29
N HIS A 17 -9.82 -1.05 5.66
CA HIS A 17 -11.18 -0.93 6.18
C HIS A 17 -11.21 -0.30 7.58
N THR A 18 -10.34 -0.77 8.49
CA THR A 18 -10.30 -0.33 9.89
C THR A 18 -9.90 1.14 10.02
N LEU A 19 -8.98 1.60 9.18
CA LEU A 19 -8.57 3.01 9.12
C LEU A 19 -9.57 3.89 8.36
N GLY A 20 -10.66 3.33 7.82
CA GLY A 20 -11.66 4.08 7.05
C GLY A 20 -11.14 4.61 5.70
N LEU A 21 -10.01 4.11 5.23
CA LEU A 21 -9.33 4.61 4.02
C LEU A 21 -9.98 4.08 2.74
N LEU A 22 -10.59 2.90 2.80
CA LEU A 22 -11.39 2.34 1.73
C LEU A 22 -12.76 1.94 2.24
N LEU A 23 -13.79 2.37 1.52
CA LEU A 23 -15.17 1.95 1.75
C LEU A 23 -15.56 0.90 0.72
N LYS A 24 -16.30 -0.12 1.18
CA LYS A 24 -17.02 -1.01 0.27
C LYS A 24 -18.05 -0.17 -0.49
N THR A 25 -18.09 -0.30 -1.80
CA THR A 25 -19.17 0.27 -2.61
C THR A 25 -20.09 -0.84 -3.07
N ILE A 26 -21.29 -0.49 -3.52
CA ILE A 26 -22.24 -1.45 -4.13
C ILE A 26 -21.57 -2.17 -5.31
N ASN A 27 -20.65 -1.49 -5.99
CA ASN A 27 -20.06 -1.97 -7.22
C ASN A 27 -18.76 -2.77 -7.00
N VAL A 28 -17.93 -2.43 -6.02
CA VAL A 28 -16.57 -2.98 -5.89
C VAL A 28 -16.18 -3.20 -4.42
N ARG A 29 -15.77 -4.44 -4.10
CA ARG A 29 -15.32 -4.83 -2.75
C ARG A 29 -13.93 -4.28 -2.44
N ILE A 30 -13.57 -4.19 -1.16
CA ILE A 30 -12.25 -3.66 -0.75
C ILE A 30 -11.13 -4.54 -1.30
N GLU A 31 -11.30 -5.86 -1.27
CA GLU A 31 -10.33 -6.82 -1.79
C GLU A 31 -10.13 -6.65 -3.30
N GLU A 32 -11.20 -6.36 -4.04
CA GLU A 32 -11.12 -6.11 -5.49
C GLU A 32 -10.35 -4.81 -5.77
N GLN A 33 -10.59 -3.75 -4.98
CA GLN A 33 -9.84 -2.50 -5.07
C GLN A 33 -8.35 -2.70 -4.75
N VAL A 34 -8.03 -3.42 -3.66
CA VAL A 34 -6.65 -3.74 -3.24
C VAL A 34 -5.94 -4.62 -4.28
N ALA A 35 -6.63 -5.62 -4.82
CA ALA A 35 -6.11 -6.47 -5.89
C ALA A 35 -5.82 -5.67 -7.16
N MET A 36 -6.68 -4.72 -7.54
CA MET A 36 -6.42 -3.83 -8.67
C MET A 36 -5.12 -3.04 -8.52
N LEU A 37 -4.88 -2.46 -7.34
CA LEU A 37 -3.65 -1.72 -7.06
C LEU A 37 -2.43 -2.64 -7.15
N LEU A 38 -2.44 -3.73 -6.40
CA LEU A 38 -1.29 -4.65 -6.33
C LEU A 38 -0.98 -5.28 -7.69
N HIS A 39 -2.01 -5.59 -8.48
CA HIS A 39 -1.83 -6.08 -9.83
C HIS A 39 -1.26 -5.00 -10.76
N THR A 40 -1.69 -3.73 -10.59
CA THR A 40 -1.13 -2.60 -11.35
C THR A 40 0.34 -2.38 -11.03
N LEU A 41 0.67 -2.22 -9.75
CA LEU A 41 2.02 -1.88 -9.30
C LEU A 41 2.98 -3.05 -9.49
N GLY A 42 2.52 -4.29 -9.25
CA GLY A 42 3.38 -5.48 -9.33
C GLY A 42 3.72 -5.94 -10.75
N HIS A 43 2.97 -5.48 -11.76
CA HIS A 43 3.14 -5.94 -13.14
C HIS A 43 3.19 -4.81 -14.18
N SER A 44 3.10 -3.54 -13.77
CA SER A 44 3.10 -2.36 -14.67
C SER A 44 2.14 -2.51 -15.86
N VAL A 45 0.98 -3.13 -15.63
CA VAL A 45 0.03 -3.48 -16.69
C VAL A 45 -0.80 -2.27 -17.13
N ARG A 46 -1.00 -2.15 -18.46
CA ARG A 46 -1.86 -1.13 -19.05
C ARG A 46 -3.32 -1.32 -18.63
N ASN A 47 -4.08 -0.23 -18.55
CA ASN A 47 -5.48 -0.24 -18.09
C ASN A 47 -6.40 -1.19 -18.89
N ARG A 48 -6.09 -1.42 -20.18
CA ARG A 48 -6.80 -2.37 -21.05
C ARG A 48 -6.79 -3.81 -20.51
N VAL A 49 -5.67 -4.25 -19.94
CA VAL A 49 -5.52 -5.60 -19.38
C VAL A 49 -6.31 -5.73 -18.07
N LYS A 50 -6.35 -4.66 -17.27
CA LYS A 50 -7.12 -4.61 -16.02
C LYS A 50 -8.62 -4.69 -16.27
N ARG A 51 -9.13 -4.00 -17.30
CA ARG A 51 -10.54 -4.07 -17.71
C ARG A 51 -11.01 -5.51 -17.87
N PHE A 52 -10.20 -6.32 -18.56
CA PHE A 52 -10.48 -7.72 -18.83
C PHE A 52 -10.37 -8.56 -17.55
N ASN A 53 -9.29 -8.42 -16.79
CA ASN A 53 -9.05 -9.23 -15.58
C ASN A 53 -10.10 -9.00 -14.47
N PHE A 54 -10.64 -7.80 -14.35
CA PHE A 54 -11.62 -7.45 -13.32
C PHE A 54 -13.07 -7.40 -13.85
N HIS A 55 -13.29 -7.62 -15.15
CA HIS A 55 -14.62 -7.52 -15.79
C HIS A 55 -15.35 -6.19 -15.49
N ARG A 56 -14.59 -5.09 -15.37
CA ARG A 56 -15.12 -3.74 -15.07
C ARG A 56 -14.91 -2.79 -16.25
N SER A 57 -15.65 -1.68 -16.31
CA SER A 57 -15.38 -0.63 -17.29
C SER A 57 -14.02 0.04 -17.02
N GLY A 58 -13.40 0.60 -18.06
CA GLY A 58 -12.12 1.32 -17.90
C GLY A 58 -12.24 2.53 -16.97
N GLU A 59 -13.39 3.20 -16.98
CA GLU A 59 -13.72 4.28 -16.05
C GLU A 59 -13.74 3.78 -14.59
N THR A 60 -14.44 2.67 -14.34
CA THR A 60 -14.49 2.03 -13.02
C THR A 60 -13.09 1.71 -12.51
N VAL A 61 -12.27 1.08 -13.37
CA VAL A 61 -10.87 0.77 -13.02
C VAL A 61 -10.09 2.03 -12.67
N SER A 62 -10.20 3.09 -13.47
CA SER A 62 -9.50 4.36 -13.21
C SER A 62 -9.97 5.06 -11.93
N LYS A 63 -11.28 5.07 -11.67
CA LYS A 63 -11.88 5.67 -10.47
C LYS A 63 -11.35 5.00 -9.21
N TYR A 64 -11.47 3.68 -9.12
CA TYR A 64 -11.03 2.94 -7.94
C TYR A 64 -9.50 2.90 -7.81
N PHE A 65 -8.77 2.89 -8.93
CA PHE A 65 -7.30 2.98 -8.90
C PHE A 65 -6.83 4.31 -8.29
N LYS A 66 -7.47 5.43 -8.63
CA LYS A 66 -7.16 6.73 -8.01
C LYS A 66 -7.51 6.75 -6.52
N ALA A 67 -8.69 6.25 -6.16
CA ALA A 67 -9.14 6.19 -4.77
C ALA A 67 -8.16 5.39 -3.89
N ILE A 68 -7.73 4.21 -4.37
CA ILE A 68 -6.81 3.38 -3.59
C ILE A 68 -5.39 3.90 -3.56
N LEU A 69 -4.92 4.57 -4.62
CA LEU A 69 -3.64 5.30 -4.57
C LEU A 69 -3.64 6.36 -3.48
N HIS A 70 -4.72 7.13 -3.38
CA HIS A 70 -4.88 8.12 -2.33
C HIS A 70 -4.90 7.48 -0.93
N ALA A 71 -5.69 6.41 -0.74
CA ALA A 71 -5.76 5.65 0.50
C ALA A 71 -4.38 5.14 0.96
N VAL A 72 -3.58 4.58 0.04
CA VAL A 72 -2.20 4.16 0.34
C VAL A 72 -1.30 5.36 0.66
N GLY A 73 -1.51 6.49 -0.01
CA GLY A 73 -0.82 7.74 0.32
C GLY A 73 -1.05 8.18 1.76
N GLU A 74 -2.27 8.02 2.28
CA GLU A 74 -2.62 8.38 3.67
C GLU A 74 -2.01 7.45 4.72
N LEU A 75 -1.70 6.19 4.36
CA LEU A 75 -0.95 5.30 5.24
C LEU A 75 0.43 5.84 5.62
N ARG A 76 1.01 6.77 4.85
CA ARG A 76 2.29 7.39 5.19
C ARG A 76 2.26 8.01 6.60
N ASN A 77 1.12 8.56 7.01
CA ASN A 77 0.98 9.23 8.30
C ASN A 77 1.10 8.21 9.46
N GLU A 78 0.73 6.95 9.22
CA GLU A 78 0.81 5.89 10.22
C GLU A 78 2.18 5.18 10.23
N PHE A 79 2.77 4.97 9.06
CA PHE A 79 3.96 4.12 8.91
C PHE A 79 5.27 4.88 8.69
N ILE A 80 5.24 6.06 8.09
CA ILE A 80 6.43 6.88 7.83
C ILE A 80 6.54 7.89 8.96
N LYS A 81 7.09 7.43 10.09
CA LYS A 81 7.37 8.25 11.27
C LYS A 81 8.85 8.64 11.28
N PRO A 82 9.20 9.86 11.72
CA PRO A 82 10.60 10.23 11.87
C PRO A 82 11.28 9.27 12.85
N PRO A 83 12.59 8.99 12.67
CA PRO A 83 13.32 8.18 13.62
C PRO A 83 13.27 8.83 15.01
N PRO A 84 13.34 8.05 16.10
CA PRO A 84 13.47 8.60 17.44
C PRO A 84 14.66 9.58 17.51
N PRO A 85 14.56 10.64 18.32
CA PRO A 85 15.64 11.61 18.45
C PRO A 85 16.93 10.99 18.99
N GLU A 86 16.82 9.84 19.66
CA GLU A 86 17.97 9.10 20.14
C GLU A 86 18.47 8.08 19.12
N THR A 87 19.76 8.14 18.83
CA THR A 87 20.48 7.08 18.15
C THR A 87 20.29 5.75 18.92
N PRO A 88 19.76 4.70 18.28
CA PRO A 88 19.58 3.39 18.91
C PRO A 88 20.88 2.87 19.54
N TYR A 89 20.76 2.16 20.67
CA TYR A 89 21.92 1.64 21.41
C TYR A 89 22.89 0.84 20.52
N MET A 90 22.38 0.03 19.60
CA MET A 90 23.18 -0.77 18.67
C MET A 90 24.08 0.07 17.75
N ILE A 91 23.65 1.28 17.40
CA ILE A 91 24.44 2.23 16.62
C ILE A 91 25.42 2.96 17.53
N LYS A 92 24.99 3.34 18.76
CA LYS A 92 25.86 3.98 19.76
C LYS A 92 27.03 3.09 20.18
N SER A 93 26.81 1.78 20.34
CA SER A 93 27.83 0.82 20.75
C SER A 93 28.77 0.40 19.62
N SER A 94 28.49 0.79 18.37
CA SER A 94 29.29 0.38 17.21
C SER A 94 30.27 1.47 16.80
N ASN A 95 31.56 1.18 16.94
CA ASN A 95 32.63 2.05 16.42
C ASN A 95 32.57 2.24 14.90
N ARG A 96 31.91 1.34 14.17
CA ARG A 96 31.74 1.44 12.72
C ARG A 96 30.65 2.44 12.34
N PHE A 97 29.53 2.46 13.07
CA PHE A 97 28.36 3.27 12.70
C PHE A 97 28.31 4.62 13.42
N MET A 98 28.74 4.69 14.68
CA MET A 98 28.71 5.92 15.48
C MET A 98 29.38 7.15 14.82
N PRO A 99 30.50 7.04 14.07
CA PRO A 99 31.12 8.19 13.42
C PRO A 99 30.20 8.97 12.46
N PHE A 100 29.19 8.31 11.86
CA PHE A 100 28.24 8.95 10.94
C PHE A 100 27.12 9.74 11.64
N PHE A 101 27.01 9.63 12.97
CA PHE A 101 25.95 10.24 13.78
C PHE A 101 26.50 11.26 14.80
N LYS A 102 27.80 11.55 14.77
CA LYS A 102 28.42 12.66 15.52
C LYS A 102 28.33 13.92 14.66
N VAL A 103 27.64 14.94 15.17
CA VAL A 103 27.63 16.31 14.61
C VAL A 103 28.83 17.07 15.17
#